data_AF-A0A6N8X0K3-F1
#
_entry.id   AF-A0A6N8X0K3-F1
#
_cell.length_a   1.000
_cell.length_b   1.000
_cell.length_c   1.000
_cell.angle_alpha   90.00
_cell.angle_beta   90.00
_cell.angle_gamma   90.00
#
_symmetry.space_group_name_H-M   'P 1'
#
loop_
_entity.id
_entity.type
_entity.pdbx_description
1 polymer ?
#
loop_
_entity_poly.entity_id
_entity_poly.type
_entity_poly.pdbx_seq_one_letter_code
_entity_poly.pdbx_strand_id
1 'polypeptide(L)'
;MNPHNTPMPGARFLECAATGDTLESEQLAGLSAAGKPLLARYDLEAVRHSLTPAAVAGRAPTLWRYQEVLPVRDPACRVSLGEGFTPLVNSPRLARRLGLGRLWIKDEGQNPTGSFKDRGLCMAVSRALELGATELAIPSAGNAAGSAAAYGAAAGMPVHVVVPFDTPLPILAEIRALGADLQLLDGLISDCGAVVRQRCERDGWWDLSTLKEPYRVEGKKTMGYELFEQLGGRLPDAIVYPTGGGTGLIGMWKAFEEMEALGWIGTGRPRMFAVQSTGCAPMVRAWEEGRDAAPTWENAETYAAGLRVPGAVGDFLI
;
A
#
# COMPACT_ATOMS: atom_id res chain seq x y z
N MET A 1 -6.36 28.97 -18.83
CA MET A 1 -5.75 27.76 -18.22
C MET A 1 -6.85 27.00 -17.52
N ASN A 2 -7.01 25.71 -17.81
CA ASN A 2 -8.03 24.88 -17.19
C ASN A 2 -7.65 24.70 -15.70
N PRO A 3 -8.48 25.05 -14.71
CA PRO A 3 -8.16 24.92 -13.28
C PRO A 3 -7.85 23.47 -12.83
N HIS A 4 -8.08 22.50 -13.72
CA HIS A 4 -7.73 21.09 -13.53
C HIS A 4 -6.27 20.72 -13.86
N ASN A 5 -5.43 21.68 -14.28
CA ASN A 5 -4.06 21.42 -14.76
C ASN A 5 -2.95 22.06 -13.91
N THR A 6 -3.25 22.48 -12.68
CA THR A 6 -2.22 22.97 -11.75
C THR A 6 -1.50 21.76 -11.14
N PRO A 7 -0.16 21.69 -11.20
CA PRO A 7 0.60 20.61 -10.57
C PRO A 7 0.29 20.52 -9.08
N MET A 8 0.12 19.30 -8.57
CA MET A 8 -0.02 19.07 -7.13
C MET A 8 1.32 19.22 -6.41
N PRO A 9 1.30 19.45 -5.09
CA PRO A 9 2.50 19.55 -4.27
C PRO A 9 3.42 18.33 -4.37
N GLY A 10 2.85 17.12 -4.50
CA GLY A 10 3.59 15.85 -4.56
C GLY A 10 4.38 15.56 -3.28
N ALA A 11 5.17 14.49 -3.31
CA ALA A 11 6.17 14.27 -2.27
C ALA A 11 7.24 15.36 -2.35
N ARG A 12 7.66 15.90 -1.20
CA ARG A 12 8.77 16.87 -1.11
C ARG A 12 10.11 16.16 -1.24
N PHE A 13 10.28 15.08 -0.49
CA PHE A 13 11.48 14.22 -0.52
C PHE A 13 11.09 12.80 -0.10
N LEU A 14 12.01 11.86 -0.31
CA LEU A 14 11.94 10.50 0.20
C LEU A 14 12.89 10.37 1.40
N GLU A 15 12.46 9.67 2.45
CA GLU A 15 13.23 9.51 3.68
C GLU A 15 13.46 8.03 3.98
N CYS A 16 14.72 7.64 4.21
CA CYS A 16 15.04 6.29 4.64
C CYS A 16 14.45 6.00 6.02
N ALA A 17 13.59 4.99 6.10
CA ALA A 17 12.84 4.70 7.32
C ALA A 17 13.72 4.22 8.50
N ALA A 18 14.97 3.84 8.24
CA ALA A 18 15.92 3.39 9.27
C ALA A 18 17.00 4.42 9.62
N THR A 19 17.50 5.19 8.64
CA THR A 19 18.63 6.11 8.84
C THR A 19 18.23 7.59 8.87
N GLY A 20 17.05 7.93 8.34
CA GLY A 20 16.60 9.31 8.16
C GLY A 20 17.23 10.03 6.97
N ASP A 21 18.13 9.38 6.21
CA ASP A 21 18.73 9.97 5.01
C ASP A 21 17.67 10.31 3.97
N THR A 22 17.84 11.46 3.31
CA THR A 22 16.87 11.97 2.35
C THR A 22 17.34 11.82 0.90
N LEU A 23 16.39 11.57 0.01
CA LEU A 23 16.57 11.51 -1.43
C LEU A 23 15.57 12.44 -2.11
N GLU A 24 15.93 12.90 -3.30
CA GLU A 24 15.01 13.60 -4.19
C GLU A 24 13.83 12.70 -4.56
N SER A 25 12.65 13.28 -4.62
CA SER A 25 11.42 12.53 -4.89
C SER A 25 11.09 12.43 -6.38
N GLU A 26 11.66 13.29 -7.23
CA GLU A 26 11.40 13.39 -8.67
C GLU A 26 12.25 12.44 -9.54
N GLN A 27 12.65 11.30 -8.97
CA GLN A 27 13.37 10.25 -9.66
C GLN A 27 12.84 8.89 -9.23
N LEU A 28 12.91 7.90 -10.12
CA LEU A 28 12.60 6.52 -9.79
C LEU A 28 13.53 6.05 -8.66
N ALA A 29 12.94 5.71 -7.51
CA ALA A 29 13.66 5.34 -6.31
C ALA A 29 13.17 3.99 -5.77
N GLY A 30 14.12 3.08 -5.58
CA GLY A 30 13.93 1.79 -4.92
C GLY A 30 14.23 1.90 -3.42
N LEU A 31 14.94 0.89 -2.89
CA LEU A 31 15.44 0.93 -1.52
C LEU A 31 16.53 2.00 -1.37
N SER A 32 16.71 2.49 -0.15
CA SER A 32 17.82 3.39 0.21
C SER A 32 19.19 2.73 -0.01
N ALA A 33 20.26 3.51 0.09
CA ALA A 33 21.63 2.99 0.06
C ALA A 33 21.90 1.95 1.18
N ALA A 34 21.16 2.02 2.29
CA ALA A 34 21.22 1.04 3.38
C ALA A 34 20.36 -0.23 3.13
N GLY A 35 19.73 -0.33 1.95
CA GLY A 35 18.82 -1.42 1.61
C GLY A 35 17.50 -1.39 2.39
N LYS A 36 17.07 -0.20 2.85
CA LYS A 36 15.87 -0.02 3.68
C LYS A 36 14.77 0.76 2.94
N PRO A 37 13.49 0.57 3.30
CA PRO A 37 12.39 1.29 2.65
C PRO A 37 12.54 2.80 2.73
N LEU A 38 12.12 3.48 1.66
CA LEU A 38 11.96 4.92 1.61
C LEU A 38 10.49 5.27 1.89
N LEU A 39 10.24 6.35 2.64
CA LEU A 39 8.91 6.89 2.92
C LEU A 39 8.77 8.27 2.27
N ALA A 40 7.64 8.53 1.61
CA ALA A 40 7.38 9.84 1.04
C ALA A 40 7.01 10.86 2.13
N ARG A 41 7.65 12.03 2.10
CA ARG A 41 7.38 13.15 3.02
C ARG A 41 6.78 14.33 2.26
N TYR A 42 5.87 15.05 2.89
CA TYR A 42 5.08 16.11 2.27
C TYR A 42 5.28 17.43 3.01
N ASP A 43 5.09 18.55 2.31
CA ASP A 43 5.05 19.87 2.95
C ASP A 43 3.66 20.12 3.54
N LEU A 44 3.44 19.61 4.76
CA LEU A 44 2.13 19.67 5.42
C LEU A 44 1.69 21.11 5.74
N GLU A 45 2.64 22.00 6.03
CA GLU A 45 2.34 23.41 6.26
C GLU A 45 1.84 24.07 4.98
N ALA A 46 2.47 23.79 3.83
CA ALA A 46 2.04 24.32 2.54
C ALA A 46 0.63 23.87 2.13
N VAL A 47 0.21 22.65 2.51
CA VAL A 47 -1.10 22.10 2.13
C VAL A 47 -2.19 22.28 3.19
N ARG A 48 -1.87 22.77 4.39
CA ARG A 48 -2.81 22.83 5.52
C ARG A 48 -4.12 23.57 5.22
N HIS A 49 -4.07 24.57 4.34
CA HIS A 49 -5.21 25.41 4.00
C HIS A 49 -6.08 24.81 2.89
N SER A 50 -5.50 23.98 2.02
CA SER A 50 -6.22 23.31 0.92
C SER A 50 -6.73 21.91 1.33
N LEU A 51 -5.98 21.21 2.17
CA LEU A 51 -6.35 19.92 2.73
C LEU A 51 -6.99 20.11 4.12
N THR A 52 -8.29 20.37 4.12
CA THR A 52 -9.12 20.46 5.33
C THR A 52 -10.26 19.43 5.30
N PRO A 53 -10.82 19.01 6.46
CA PRO A 53 -11.96 18.09 6.49
C PRO A 53 -13.16 18.58 5.67
N ALA A 54 -13.42 19.89 5.69
CA ALA A 54 -14.49 20.50 4.90
C ALA A 54 -14.19 20.45 3.39
N ALA A 55 -12.93 20.68 3.00
CA ALA A 55 -12.53 20.64 1.59
C ALA A 55 -12.57 19.22 1.00
N VAL A 56 -12.29 18.19 1.79
CA VAL A 56 -12.38 16.79 1.32
C VAL A 56 -13.81 16.27 1.27
N ALA A 57 -14.69 16.70 2.19
CA ALA A 57 -16.07 16.23 2.26
C ALA A 57 -16.87 16.41 0.95
N GLY A 58 -16.57 17.45 0.17
CA GLY A 58 -17.21 17.73 -1.13
C GLY A 58 -16.61 17.00 -2.34
N ARG A 59 -15.56 16.19 -2.16
CA ARG A 59 -14.85 15.52 -3.26
C ARG A 59 -15.48 14.17 -3.60
N ALA A 60 -15.20 13.70 -4.82
CA ALA A 60 -15.60 12.37 -5.26
C ALA A 60 -15.09 11.29 -4.28
N PRO A 61 -15.87 10.22 -4.02
CA PRO A 61 -15.50 9.15 -3.10
C PRO A 61 -14.47 8.19 -3.73
N THR A 62 -13.26 8.68 -3.95
CA THR A 62 -12.12 7.92 -4.49
C THR A 62 -10.89 8.15 -3.63
N LEU A 63 -9.87 7.31 -3.77
CA LEU A 63 -8.57 7.47 -3.13
C LEU A 63 -7.97 8.87 -3.39
N TRP A 64 -8.16 9.40 -4.61
CA TRP A 64 -7.64 10.69 -5.06
C TRP A 64 -8.24 11.91 -4.35
N ARG A 65 -9.27 11.73 -3.51
CA ARG A 65 -9.82 12.82 -2.69
C ARG A 65 -8.79 13.42 -1.73
N TYR A 66 -7.66 12.75 -1.47
CA TYR A 66 -6.56 13.22 -0.62
C TYR A 66 -5.32 13.69 -1.41
N GLN A 67 -5.49 14.07 -2.67
CA GLN A 67 -4.42 14.40 -3.64
C GLN A 67 -3.28 15.29 -3.12
N GLU A 68 -3.50 16.18 -2.15
CA GLU A 68 -2.46 17.07 -1.60
C GLU A 68 -1.36 16.33 -0.84
N VAL A 69 -1.69 15.14 -0.30
CA VAL A 69 -0.74 14.26 0.40
C VAL A 69 -0.52 12.96 -0.39
N LEU A 70 -0.70 12.98 -1.70
CA LEU A 70 -0.35 11.87 -2.59
C LEU A 70 0.85 12.24 -3.46
N PRO A 71 1.69 11.28 -3.87
CA PRO A 71 3.01 11.56 -4.43
C PRO A 71 2.96 12.07 -5.88
N VAL A 72 1.81 12.02 -6.56
CA VAL A 72 1.68 12.33 -7.99
C VAL A 72 1.39 13.81 -8.21
N ARG A 73 2.26 14.49 -8.94
CA ARG A 73 2.18 15.94 -9.22
C ARG A 73 1.30 16.23 -10.43
N ASP A 74 1.54 15.56 -11.54
CA ASP A 74 0.83 15.71 -12.80
C ASP A 74 -0.51 14.95 -12.74
N PRO A 75 -1.65 15.66 -12.79
CA PRO A 75 -2.96 15.02 -12.86
C PRO A 75 -3.13 14.06 -14.05
N ALA A 76 -2.40 14.26 -15.15
CA ALA A 76 -2.47 13.39 -16.33
C ALA A 76 -1.91 11.98 -16.07
N CYS A 77 -1.03 11.83 -15.08
CA CYS A 77 -0.43 10.55 -14.70
C CYS A 77 -1.24 9.79 -13.63
N ARG A 78 -2.40 10.31 -13.21
CA ARG A 78 -3.23 9.67 -12.19
C ARG A 78 -4.02 8.51 -12.78
N VAL A 79 -3.48 7.31 -12.63
CA VAL A 79 -4.14 6.06 -13.00
C VAL A 79 -5.14 5.70 -11.91
N SER A 80 -6.41 5.52 -12.25
CA SER A 80 -7.44 5.11 -11.31
C SER A 80 -8.44 4.16 -11.95
N LEU A 81 -8.90 3.20 -11.16
CA LEU A 81 -10.01 2.30 -11.47
C LEU A 81 -11.20 2.56 -10.54
N GLY A 82 -11.18 3.67 -9.78
CA GLY A 82 -12.21 4.03 -8.79
C GLY A 82 -11.95 3.48 -7.39
N GLU A 83 -10.73 3.04 -7.09
CA GLU A 83 -10.33 2.54 -5.76
C GLU A 83 -10.50 3.56 -4.63
N GLY A 84 -10.61 3.03 -3.41
CA GLY A 84 -10.73 3.83 -2.20
C GLY A 84 -12.18 4.18 -1.84
N PHE A 85 -12.30 4.98 -0.79
CA PHE A 85 -13.55 5.31 -0.10
C PHE A 85 -14.48 4.11 0.15
N THR A 86 -13.88 2.95 0.42
CA THR A 86 -14.59 1.67 0.55
C THR A 86 -15.59 1.68 1.71
N PRO A 87 -16.64 0.84 1.69
CA PRO A 87 -17.64 0.83 2.74
C PRO A 87 -17.07 0.61 4.14
N LEU A 88 -17.56 1.38 5.11
CA LEU A 88 -17.34 1.14 6.54
C LEU A 88 -18.61 0.53 7.15
N VAL A 89 -18.68 -0.80 7.14
CA VAL A 89 -19.89 -1.56 7.46
C VAL A 89 -20.09 -1.66 8.97
N ASN A 90 -21.10 -0.96 9.50
CA ASN A 90 -21.51 -1.10 10.89
C ASN A 90 -22.04 -2.51 11.19
N SER A 91 -21.46 -3.18 12.17
CA SER A 91 -21.67 -4.61 12.45
C SER A 91 -22.22 -4.87 13.88
N PRO A 92 -23.42 -4.36 14.22
CA PRO A 92 -23.92 -4.37 15.61
C PRO A 92 -24.20 -5.78 16.16
N ARG A 93 -24.60 -6.74 15.31
CA ARG A 93 -24.82 -8.13 15.74
C ARG A 93 -23.50 -8.80 16.16
N LEU A 94 -22.45 -8.58 15.38
CA LEU A 94 -21.12 -9.11 15.66
C LEU A 94 -20.50 -8.42 16.88
N ALA A 95 -20.65 -7.10 17.01
CA ALA A 95 -20.26 -6.35 18.20
C ALA A 95 -20.87 -6.97 19.47
N ARG A 96 -22.19 -7.19 19.51
CA ARG A 96 -22.85 -7.84 20.67
C ARG A 96 -22.30 -9.23 20.97
N ARG A 97 -22.06 -10.04 19.93
CA ARG A 97 -21.50 -11.40 20.10
C ARG A 97 -20.10 -11.39 20.70
N LEU A 98 -19.31 -10.36 20.40
CA LEU A 98 -17.93 -10.19 20.90
C LEU A 98 -17.85 -9.36 22.18
N GLY A 99 -18.98 -8.89 22.73
CA GLY A 99 -18.99 -8.01 23.91
C GLY A 99 -18.43 -6.61 23.65
N LEU A 100 -18.42 -6.14 22.40
CA LEU A 100 -17.93 -4.82 22.00
C LEU A 100 -19.08 -3.81 21.95
N GLY A 101 -18.79 -2.56 22.31
CA GLY A 101 -19.77 -1.46 22.23
C GLY A 101 -20.14 -1.10 20.79
N ARG A 102 -19.14 -1.00 19.89
CA ARG A 102 -19.33 -0.74 18.46
C ARG A 102 -18.27 -1.52 17.66
N LEU A 103 -18.64 -1.95 16.46
CA LEU A 103 -17.74 -2.63 15.54
C LEU A 103 -18.08 -2.22 14.13
N TRP A 104 -17.05 -1.89 13.36
CA TRP A 104 -17.15 -1.64 11.93
C TRP A 104 -16.19 -2.55 11.18
N ILE A 105 -16.55 -2.90 9.95
CA ILE A 105 -15.69 -3.62 9.01
C ILE A 105 -15.40 -2.67 7.85
N LYS A 106 -14.13 -2.32 7.68
CA LYS A 106 -13.66 -1.58 6.51
C LYS A 106 -13.51 -2.57 5.35
N ASP A 107 -14.51 -2.61 4.46
CA ASP A 107 -14.62 -3.63 3.41
C ASP A 107 -13.74 -3.29 2.20
N GLU A 108 -12.44 -3.52 2.35
CA GLU A 108 -11.45 -3.36 1.27
C GLU A 108 -11.59 -4.39 0.14
N GLY A 109 -12.49 -5.37 0.28
CA GLY A 109 -12.85 -6.32 -0.77
C GLY A 109 -13.69 -5.69 -1.89
N GLN A 110 -14.16 -4.45 -1.71
CA GLN A 110 -14.94 -3.71 -2.71
C GLN A 110 -14.09 -2.82 -3.62
N ASN A 111 -12.75 -2.89 -3.51
CA ASN A 111 -11.88 -2.23 -4.48
C ASN A 111 -11.95 -2.93 -5.86
N PRO A 112 -11.47 -2.29 -6.95
CA PRO A 112 -11.64 -2.78 -8.32
C PRO A 112 -11.21 -4.23 -8.59
N THR A 113 -10.12 -4.71 -7.99
CA THR A 113 -9.65 -6.11 -8.10
C THR A 113 -9.97 -6.92 -6.84
N GLY A 114 -10.94 -6.49 -6.05
CA GLY A 114 -11.38 -7.19 -4.85
C GLY A 114 -10.41 -7.12 -3.67
N SER A 115 -9.51 -6.13 -3.62
CA SER A 115 -8.37 -6.15 -2.70
C SER A 115 -7.83 -4.77 -2.33
N PHE A 116 -7.42 -4.59 -1.07
CA PHE A 116 -6.71 -3.39 -0.61
C PHE A 116 -5.37 -3.13 -1.33
N LYS A 117 -4.86 -4.10 -2.12
CA LYS A 117 -3.65 -3.93 -2.93
C LYS A 117 -3.81 -2.81 -3.96
N ASP A 118 -5.04 -2.58 -4.42
CA ASP A 118 -5.41 -1.56 -5.40
C ASP A 118 -4.99 -0.18 -4.99
N ARG A 119 -5.19 0.18 -3.73
CA ARG A 119 -4.75 1.47 -3.19
C ARG A 119 -3.26 1.70 -3.42
N GLY A 120 -2.46 0.70 -3.06
CA GLY A 120 -1.01 0.81 -3.18
C GLY A 120 -0.55 0.82 -4.63
N LEU A 121 -1.13 -0.02 -5.49
CA LEU A 121 -0.68 -0.10 -6.88
C LEU A 121 -1.20 1.04 -7.75
N CYS A 122 -2.35 1.60 -7.43
CA CYS A 122 -2.76 2.90 -7.96
C CYS A 122 -1.66 3.95 -7.80
N MET A 123 -1.11 4.11 -6.59
CA MET A 123 -0.03 5.09 -6.35
C MET A 123 1.28 4.70 -7.02
N ALA A 124 1.71 3.45 -6.89
CA ALA A 124 3.00 3.02 -7.44
C ALA A 124 3.03 3.08 -8.97
N VAL A 125 1.96 2.66 -9.64
CA VAL A 125 1.86 2.73 -11.10
C VAL A 125 1.75 4.17 -11.58
N SER A 126 0.89 4.98 -10.95
CA SER A 126 0.75 6.40 -11.33
C SER A 126 2.06 7.16 -11.20
N ARG A 127 2.81 6.92 -10.11
CA ARG A 127 4.08 7.58 -9.88
C ARG A 127 5.20 7.02 -10.76
N ALA A 128 5.21 5.72 -11.06
CA ALA A 128 6.14 5.15 -12.03
C ALA A 128 5.92 5.74 -13.44
N LEU A 129 4.67 5.86 -13.87
CA LEU A 129 4.30 6.50 -15.13
C LEU A 129 4.79 7.95 -15.19
N GLU A 130 4.53 8.73 -14.14
CA GLU A 130 4.97 10.13 -14.04
C GLU A 130 6.49 10.30 -14.08
N LEU A 131 7.22 9.37 -13.46
CA LEU A 131 8.68 9.37 -13.42
C LEU A 131 9.33 8.72 -14.64
N GLY A 132 8.54 8.34 -15.65
CA GLY A 132 9.02 7.86 -16.93
C GLY A 132 9.43 6.38 -16.98
N ALA A 133 8.96 5.55 -16.04
CA ALA A 133 9.05 4.10 -16.22
C ALA A 133 8.27 3.66 -17.46
N THR A 134 8.81 2.69 -18.20
CA THR A 134 8.19 2.18 -19.44
C THR A 134 7.58 0.80 -19.27
N GLU A 135 8.16 -0.03 -18.39
CA GLU A 135 7.74 -1.41 -18.14
C GLU A 135 7.78 -1.67 -16.63
N LEU A 136 6.83 -2.47 -16.13
CA LEU A 136 6.64 -2.76 -14.71
C LEU A 136 6.89 -4.23 -14.44
N ALA A 137 7.40 -4.58 -13.25
CA ALA A 137 7.61 -5.96 -12.85
C ALA A 137 7.19 -6.21 -11.41
N ILE A 138 6.63 -7.40 -11.14
CA ILE A 138 6.28 -7.81 -9.78
C ILE A 138 6.43 -9.33 -9.56
N PRO A 139 7.14 -9.76 -8.50
CA PRO A 139 7.20 -11.16 -8.10
C PRO A 139 6.12 -11.46 -7.06
N SER A 140 4.88 -11.76 -7.50
CA SER A 140 3.77 -11.97 -6.56
C SER A 140 2.81 -13.09 -6.96
N ALA A 141 2.69 -14.10 -6.09
CA ALA A 141 1.70 -15.17 -6.20
C ALA A 141 0.35 -14.84 -5.51
N GLY A 142 0.00 -13.55 -5.39
CA GLY A 142 -1.13 -13.08 -4.60
C GLY A 142 -1.89 -11.93 -5.27
N ASN A 143 -2.85 -11.32 -4.57
CA ASN A 143 -3.68 -10.21 -5.08
C ASN A 143 -2.87 -9.01 -5.61
N ALA A 144 -1.59 -8.87 -5.25
CA ALA A 144 -0.77 -7.79 -5.78
C ALA A 144 -0.43 -7.99 -7.27
N ALA A 145 -0.37 -9.22 -7.77
CA ALA A 145 -0.15 -9.47 -9.19
C ALA A 145 -1.36 -9.09 -10.05
N GLY A 146 -2.57 -9.51 -9.64
CA GLY A 146 -3.81 -9.11 -10.32
C GLY A 146 -4.00 -7.60 -10.32
N SER A 147 -3.81 -6.96 -9.17
CA SER A 147 -3.82 -5.51 -9.05
C SER A 147 -2.76 -4.85 -9.97
N ALA A 148 -1.53 -5.38 -10.05
CA ALA A 148 -0.49 -4.78 -10.89
C ALA A 148 -0.85 -4.87 -12.37
N ALA A 149 -1.38 -6.02 -12.79
CA ALA A 149 -1.88 -6.20 -14.15
C ALA A 149 -3.02 -5.22 -14.47
N ALA A 150 -3.98 -5.02 -13.56
CA ALA A 150 -5.10 -4.11 -13.76
C ALA A 150 -4.64 -2.64 -13.92
N TYR A 151 -3.79 -2.17 -13.00
CA TYR A 151 -3.30 -0.78 -13.05
C TYR A 151 -2.31 -0.55 -14.19
N GLY A 152 -1.48 -1.52 -14.53
CA GLY A 152 -0.60 -1.42 -15.71
C GLY A 152 -1.40 -1.36 -17.01
N ALA A 153 -2.43 -2.20 -17.16
CA ALA A 153 -3.35 -2.13 -18.30
C ALA A 153 -4.06 -0.77 -18.39
N ALA A 154 -4.53 -0.23 -17.27
CA ALA A 154 -5.14 1.10 -17.20
C ALA A 154 -4.17 2.23 -17.55
N ALA A 155 -2.89 2.07 -17.21
CA ALA A 155 -1.83 3.02 -17.52
C ALA A 155 -1.27 2.88 -18.95
N GLY A 156 -1.62 1.80 -19.66
CA GLY A 156 -0.99 1.43 -20.93
C GLY A 156 0.48 0.98 -20.79
N MET A 157 0.87 0.48 -19.61
CA MET A 157 2.23 0.01 -19.31
C MET A 157 2.29 -1.52 -19.30
N PRO A 158 3.25 -2.14 -20.02
CA PRO A 158 3.50 -3.57 -19.90
C PRO A 158 3.84 -3.96 -18.45
N VAL A 159 3.30 -5.10 -18.00
CA VAL A 159 3.54 -5.64 -16.65
C VAL A 159 4.05 -7.07 -16.75
N HIS A 160 5.25 -7.32 -16.23
CA HIS A 160 5.86 -8.63 -16.11
C HIS A 160 5.58 -9.20 -14.72
N VAL A 161 4.86 -10.32 -14.69
CA VAL A 161 4.42 -10.97 -13.46
C VAL A 161 5.09 -12.33 -13.37
N VAL A 162 6.02 -12.47 -12.44
CA VAL A 162 6.79 -13.70 -12.24
C VAL A 162 6.27 -14.43 -11.01
N VAL A 163 5.79 -15.65 -11.18
CA VAL A 163 5.15 -16.42 -10.09
C VAL A 163 5.57 -17.90 -10.08
N PRO A 164 5.55 -18.57 -8.91
CA PRO A 164 5.71 -20.01 -8.82
C PRO A 164 4.63 -20.78 -9.59
N PHE A 165 4.98 -21.97 -10.08
CA PHE A 165 4.06 -22.85 -10.79
C PHE A 165 2.84 -23.28 -9.96
N ASP A 166 2.99 -23.34 -8.63
CA ASP A 166 1.92 -23.70 -7.68
C ASP A 166 1.00 -22.53 -7.29
N THR A 167 1.13 -21.37 -7.96
CA THR A 167 0.26 -20.21 -7.74
C THR A 167 -1.22 -20.57 -8.00
N PRO A 168 -2.15 -20.18 -7.12
CA PRO A 168 -3.57 -20.50 -7.29
C PRO A 168 -4.13 -20.09 -8.66
N LEU A 169 -4.87 -21.01 -9.29
CA LEU A 169 -5.46 -20.81 -10.63
C LEU A 169 -6.27 -19.50 -10.79
N PRO A 170 -7.09 -19.05 -9.81
CA PRO A 170 -7.81 -17.78 -9.95
C PRO A 170 -6.89 -16.58 -10.15
N ILE A 171 -5.73 -16.56 -9.50
CA ILE A 171 -4.74 -15.48 -9.62
C ILE A 171 -4.11 -15.52 -11.01
N LEU A 172 -3.72 -16.71 -11.48
CA LEU A 172 -3.17 -16.89 -12.83
C LEU A 172 -4.15 -16.46 -13.92
N ALA A 173 -5.44 -16.78 -13.74
CA ALA A 173 -6.49 -16.39 -14.66
C ALA A 173 -6.70 -14.87 -14.68
N GLU A 174 -6.72 -14.22 -13.51
CA GLU A 174 -6.84 -12.76 -13.38
C GLU A 174 -5.68 -12.04 -14.09
N ILE A 175 -4.43 -12.44 -13.84
CA ILE A 175 -3.24 -11.85 -14.47
C ILE A 175 -3.33 -11.94 -16.00
N ARG A 176 -3.67 -13.12 -16.53
CA ARG A 176 -3.80 -13.35 -17.98
C ARG A 176 -4.94 -12.55 -18.59
N ALA A 177 -6.09 -12.50 -17.92
CA ALA A 177 -7.27 -11.77 -18.41
C ALA A 177 -7.00 -10.26 -18.54
N LEU A 178 -6.15 -9.72 -17.67
CA LEU A 178 -5.75 -8.31 -17.65
C LEU A 178 -4.56 -8.01 -18.59
N GLY A 179 -4.04 -9.00 -19.31
CA GLY A 179 -3.03 -8.81 -20.36
C GLY A 179 -1.59 -8.65 -19.89
N ALA A 180 -1.28 -8.96 -18.63
CA ALA A 180 0.10 -8.96 -18.14
C ALA A 180 0.91 -10.15 -18.68
N ASP A 181 2.22 -9.96 -18.86
CA ASP A 181 3.16 -11.01 -19.23
C ASP A 181 3.42 -11.93 -18.03
N LEU A 182 2.73 -13.07 -18.01
CA LEU A 182 2.82 -14.06 -16.94
C LEU A 182 3.95 -15.06 -17.20
N GLN A 183 4.95 -15.04 -16.33
CA GLN A 183 6.06 -15.99 -16.33
C GLN A 183 5.94 -16.95 -15.14
N LEU A 184 5.83 -18.24 -15.44
CA LEU A 184 5.79 -19.30 -14.43
C LEU A 184 7.19 -19.85 -14.20
N LEU A 185 7.59 -19.99 -12.94
CA LEU A 185 8.84 -20.61 -12.52
C LEU A 185 8.59 -21.86 -11.70
N ASP A 186 9.38 -22.90 -11.96
CA ASP A 186 9.50 -24.05 -11.08
C ASP A 186 10.46 -23.68 -9.94
N GLY A 187 9.91 -23.19 -8.84
CA GLY A 187 10.68 -22.64 -7.73
C GLY A 187 9.81 -21.89 -6.72
N LEU A 188 10.45 -21.26 -5.74
CA LEU A 188 9.80 -20.50 -4.69
C LEU A 188 9.56 -19.05 -5.10
N ILE A 189 8.73 -18.35 -4.32
CA ILE A 189 8.49 -16.91 -4.52
C ILE A 189 9.77 -16.07 -4.39
N SER A 190 10.75 -16.54 -3.60
CA SER A 190 12.07 -15.92 -3.50
C SER A 190 12.83 -15.99 -4.83
N ASP A 191 12.73 -17.09 -5.56
CA ASP A 191 13.39 -17.30 -6.85
C ASP A 191 12.76 -16.39 -7.91
N CYS A 192 11.44 -16.24 -7.87
CA CYS A 192 10.72 -15.25 -8.68
C CYS A 192 11.23 -13.83 -8.41
N GLY A 193 11.46 -13.50 -7.13
CA GLY A 193 12.03 -12.21 -6.73
C GLY A 193 13.46 -11.99 -7.24
N ALA A 194 14.27 -13.04 -7.32
CA ALA A 194 15.61 -12.98 -7.89
C ALA A 194 15.57 -12.74 -9.41
N VAL A 195 14.68 -13.45 -10.12
CA VAL A 195 14.48 -13.27 -11.56
C VAL A 195 14.00 -11.86 -11.88
N VAL A 196 13.02 -11.33 -11.16
CA VAL A 196 12.56 -9.93 -11.35
C VAL A 196 13.71 -8.96 -11.15
N ARG A 197 14.50 -9.11 -10.08
CA ARG A 197 15.65 -8.23 -9.83
C ARG A 197 16.65 -8.23 -10.98
N GLN A 198 17.04 -9.41 -11.47
CA GLN A 198 17.94 -9.55 -12.59
C GLN A 198 17.39 -8.87 -13.86
N ARG A 199 16.08 -9.01 -14.09
CA ARG A 199 15.40 -8.40 -15.24
C ARG A 199 15.27 -6.88 -15.11
N CYS A 200 15.01 -6.35 -13.93
CA CYS A 200 15.07 -4.91 -13.66
C CYS A 200 16.44 -4.33 -14.01
N GLU A 201 17.52 -4.99 -13.60
CA GLU A 201 18.89 -4.55 -13.88
C GLU A 201 19.27 -4.63 -15.36
N ARG A 202 18.81 -5.68 -16.05
CA ARG A 202 19.21 -5.97 -17.44
C ARG A 202 18.31 -5.31 -18.49
N ASP A 203 17.00 -5.37 -18.26
CA ASP A 203 15.96 -4.99 -19.24
C ASP A 203 15.32 -3.63 -18.88
N GLY A 204 15.64 -3.04 -17.72
CA GLY A 204 15.14 -1.72 -17.31
C GLY A 204 13.73 -1.73 -16.71
N TRP A 205 13.19 -2.90 -16.36
CA TRP A 205 11.88 -3.00 -15.72
C TRP A 205 11.84 -2.30 -14.35
N TRP A 206 10.70 -1.70 -14.01
CA TRP A 206 10.50 -1.07 -12.71
C TRP A 206 9.86 -2.03 -11.68
N ASP A 207 10.55 -2.26 -10.56
CA ASP A 207 10.13 -3.22 -9.53
C ASP A 207 9.03 -2.67 -8.59
N LEU A 208 7.83 -3.24 -8.66
CA LEU A 208 6.68 -2.89 -7.81
C LEU A 208 6.57 -3.74 -6.52
N SER A 209 7.64 -4.47 -6.18
CA SER A 209 7.71 -5.26 -4.95
C SER A 209 7.39 -4.41 -3.71
N THR A 210 6.65 -5.01 -2.78
CA THR A 210 6.16 -4.34 -1.57
C THR A 210 7.32 -3.70 -0.80
N LEU A 211 7.21 -2.40 -0.51
CA LEU A 211 8.20 -1.59 0.24
C LEU A 211 9.57 -1.45 -0.42
N LYS A 212 9.75 -1.91 -1.68
CA LYS A 212 10.94 -1.54 -2.46
C LYS A 212 10.77 -0.17 -3.10
N GLU A 213 9.64 0.06 -3.76
CA GLU A 213 9.23 1.41 -4.14
C GLU A 213 8.47 2.07 -2.98
N PRO A 214 8.54 3.40 -2.82
CA PRO A 214 8.03 4.11 -1.64
C PRO A 214 6.51 4.37 -1.66
N TYR A 215 5.84 4.25 -2.80
CA TYR A 215 4.53 4.87 -3.02
C TYR A 215 3.33 3.97 -2.70
N ARG A 216 3.51 2.64 -2.58
CA ARG A 216 2.43 1.75 -2.11
C ARG A 216 1.93 2.06 -0.71
N VAL A 217 2.77 2.63 0.16
CA VAL A 217 2.37 3.07 1.50
C VAL A 217 1.41 4.25 1.39
N GLU A 218 1.70 5.19 0.48
CA GLU A 218 0.90 6.39 0.25
C GLU A 218 -0.52 6.08 -0.21
N GLY A 219 -0.67 5.02 -1.01
CA GLY A 219 -2.00 4.55 -1.38
C GLY A 219 -2.77 4.03 -0.17
N LYS A 220 -2.12 3.20 0.66
CA LYS A 220 -2.74 2.56 1.81
C LYS A 220 -3.03 3.51 2.96
N LYS A 221 -2.26 4.60 3.11
CA LYS A 221 -2.50 5.61 4.16
C LYS A 221 -3.88 6.23 4.06
N THR A 222 -4.45 6.29 2.85
CA THR A 222 -5.81 6.80 2.61
C THR A 222 -6.88 6.05 3.39
N MET A 223 -6.65 4.79 3.79
CA MET A 223 -7.54 4.09 4.74
C MET A 223 -7.69 4.84 6.07
N GLY A 224 -6.61 5.43 6.59
CA GLY A 224 -6.63 6.18 7.85
C GLY A 224 -7.45 7.48 7.73
N TYR A 225 -7.27 8.22 6.63
CA TYR A 225 -8.09 9.39 6.31
C TYR A 225 -9.57 9.02 6.14
N GLU A 226 -9.86 7.92 5.44
CA GLU A 226 -11.24 7.46 5.25
C GLU A 226 -11.91 7.08 6.55
N LEU A 227 -11.20 6.42 7.47
CA LEU A 227 -11.74 6.09 8.79
C LEU A 227 -12.16 7.37 9.54
N PHE A 228 -11.32 8.42 9.52
CA PHE A 228 -11.65 9.71 10.13
C PHE A 228 -12.91 10.32 9.51
N GLU A 229 -12.98 10.40 8.18
CA GLU A 229 -14.11 10.98 7.47
C GLU A 229 -15.42 10.19 7.71
N GLN A 230 -15.36 8.87 7.54
CA GLN A 230 -16.54 8.00 7.61
C GLN A 230 -17.07 7.82 9.04
N LEU A 231 -16.26 8.10 10.06
CA LEU A 231 -16.67 8.13 11.47
C LEU A 231 -17.03 9.55 11.97
N GLY A 232 -17.20 10.51 11.04
CA GLY A 232 -17.68 11.85 11.37
C GLY A 232 -16.65 12.71 12.09
N GLY A 233 -15.38 12.62 11.67
CA GLY A 233 -14.28 13.40 12.24
C GLY A 233 -13.74 12.82 13.56
N ARG A 234 -13.87 11.51 13.75
CA ARG A 234 -13.34 10.80 14.92
C ARG A 234 -12.61 9.53 14.48
N LEU A 235 -11.62 9.13 15.25
CA LEU A 235 -10.93 7.86 15.04
C LEU A 235 -11.50 6.78 15.99
N PRO A 236 -11.41 5.49 15.61
CA PRO A 236 -11.81 4.40 16.49
C PRO A 236 -10.81 4.21 17.64
N ASP A 237 -11.25 3.57 18.73
CA ASP A 237 -10.35 3.26 19.85
C ASP A 237 -9.27 2.23 19.47
N ALA A 238 -9.60 1.33 18.54
CA ALA A 238 -8.76 0.24 18.10
C ALA A 238 -8.97 -0.08 16.60
N ILE A 239 -7.89 -0.52 15.95
CA ILE A 239 -7.89 -1.05 14.59
C ILE A 239 -7.26 -2.44 14.62
N VAL A 240 -7.98 -3.43 14.11
CA VAL A 240 -7.50 -4.80 13.96
C VAL A 240 -7.24 -5.06 12.48
N TYR A 241 -6.00 -5.43 12.13
CA TYR A 241 -5.56 -5.54 10.75
C TYR A 241 -4.90 -6.90 10.50
N PRO A 242 -5.41 -7.72 9.56
CA PRO A 242 -4.71 -8.92 9.10
C PRO A 242 -3.38 -8.57 8.41
N THR A 243 -2.27 -9.05 8.97
CA THR A 243 -0.91 -8.62 8.64
C THR A 243 -0.13 -9.71 7.91
N GLY A 244 0.04 -9.54 6.60
CA GLY A 244 1.16 -10.13 5.86
C GLY A 244 2.40 -9.25 6.03
N GLY A 245 2.70 -8.41 5.04
CA GLY A 245 3.82 -7.45 5.09
C GLY A 245 3.51 -6.08 5.71
N GLY A 246 2.44 -5.93 6.50
CA GLY A 246 2.13 -4.75 7.34
C GLY A 246 1.95 -3.36 6.71
N THR A 247 2.18 -3.18 5.41
CA THR A 247 2.07 -1.86 4.73
C THR A 247 0.79 -1.06 4.98
N GLY A 248 -0.35 -1.72 5.26
CA GLY A 248 -1.58 -1.01 5.63
C GLY A 248 -1.50 -0.37 7.02
N LEU A 249 -0.87 -1.05 7.98
CA LEU A 249 -0.61 -0.52 9.32
C LEU A 249 0.32 0.71 9.23
N ILE A 250 1.45 0.55 8.53
CA ILE A 250 2.44 1.62 8.30
C ILE A 250 1.77 2.85 7.66
N GLY A 251 0.97 2.62 6.62
CA GLY A 251 0.23 3.69 5.94
C GLY A 251 -0.75 4.39 6.86
N MET A 252 -1.63 3.67 7.56
CA MET A 252 -2.60 4.30 8.46
C MET A 252 -1.91 5.08 9.59
N TRP A 253 -0.82 4.55 10.16
CA TRP A 253 -0.05 5.25 11.18
C TRP A 253 0.51 6.57 10.66
N LYS A 254 1.09 6.55 9.46
CA LYS A 254 1.54 7.75 8.75
C LYS A 254 0.41 8.74 8.50
N ALA A 255 -0.78 8.30 8.10
CA ALA A 255 -1.94 9.19 7.93
C ALA A 255 -2.38 9.83 9.25
N PHE A 256 -2.33 9.11 10.37
CA PHE A 256 -2.64 9.68 11.68
C PHE A 256 -1.61 10.75 12.09
N GLU A 257 -0.32 10.52 11.82
CA GLU A 257 0.73 11.52 12.02
C GLU A 257 0.51 12.77 11.16
N GLU A 258 0.20 12.61 9.87
CA GLU A 258 -0.10 13.72 8.97
C GLU A 258 -1.35 14.49 9.42
N MET A 259 -2.42 13.79 9.81
CA MET A 259 -3.64 14.42 10.34
C MET A 259 -3.41 15.17 11.65
N GLU A 260 -2.55 14.67 12.53
CA GLU A 260 -2.17 15.36 13.77
C GLU A 260 -1.41 16.66 13.46
N ALA A 261 -0.43 16.60 12.55
CA ALA A 261 0.32 17.77 12.11
C ALA A 261 -0.55 18.81 11.38
N LEU A 262 -1.56 18.35 10.62
CA LEU A 262 -2.56 19.21 9.96
C LEU A 262 -3.62 19.76 10.94
N GLY A 263 -3.65 19.28 12.19
CA GLY A 263 -4.61 19.68 13.21
C GLY A 263 -6.03 19.10 13.02
N TRP A 264 -6.18 18.01 12.26
CA TRP A 264 -7.45 17.32 12.07
C TRP A 264 -7.83 16.46 13.29
N ILE A 265 -6.83 15.90 13.96
CA ILE A 265 -6.96 15.08 15.16
C ILE A 265 -6.01 15.57 16.27
N GLY A 266 -6.29 15.18 17.51
CA GLY A 266 -5.32 15.30 18.61
C GLY A 266 -4.35 14.12 18.67
N THR A 267 -3.59 14.02 19.75
CA THR A 267 -2.57 12.98 19.97
C THR A 267 -3.11 11.57 20.24
N GLY A 268 -4.43 11.43 20.46
CA GLY A 268 -5.10 10.16 20.77
C GLY A 268 -5.29 9.26 19.56
N ARG A 269 -4.22 8.65 19.05
CA ARG A 269 -4.25 7.71 17.91
C ARG A 269 -4.87 6.35 18.32
N PRO A 270 -5.52 5.63 17.38
CA PRO A 270 -6.04 4.28 17.64
C PRO A 270 -4.95 3.31 18.05
N ARG A 271 -5.28 2.37 18.95
CA ARG A 271 -4.43 1.20 19.16
C ARG A 271 -4.48 0.31 17.94
N MET A 272 -3.33 -0.08 17.40
CA MET A 272 -3.25 -0.89 16.19
C MET A 272 -2.81 -2.32 16.53
N PHE A 273 -3.57 -3.30 16.05
CA PHE A 273 -3.34 -4.72 16.31
C PHE A 273 -3.02 -5.44 14.99
N ALA A 274 -1.79 -5.92 14.86
CA ALA A 274 -1.39 -6.83 13.79
C ALA A 274 -1.88 -8.25 14.11
N VAL A 275 -2.57 -8.89 13.16
CA VAL A 275 -3.07 -10.26 13.31
C VAL A 275 -2.46 -11.15 12.25
N GLN A 276 -1.74 -12.19 12.66
CA GLN A 276 -1.10 -13.15 11.77
C GLN A 276 -1.62 -14.57 12.02
N SER A 277 -1.51 -15.44 11.00
CA SER A 277 -1.86 -16.86 11.16
C SER A 277 -0.77 -17.60 11.91
N THR A 278 -1.13 -18.57 12.75
CA THR A 278 -0.19 -19.35 13.58
C THR A 278 0.92 -20.05 12.79
N GLY A 279 0.66 -20.46 11.54
CA GLY A 279 1.68 -21.07 10.67
C GLY A 279 2.55 -20.09 9.88
N CYS A 280 2.36 -18.78 10.04
CA CYS A 280 3.21 -17.73 9.48
C CYS A 280 3.01 -16.42 10.27
N ALA A 281 3.71 -16.28 11.40
CA ALA A 281 3.53 -15.15 12.32
C ALA A 281 4.86 -14.47 12.75
N PRO A 282 5.72 -14.04 11.80
CA PRO A 282 7.03 -13.48 12.12
C PRO A 282 6.97 -12.20 12.97
N MET A 283 5.98 -11.32 12.76
CA MET A 283 5.84 -10.08 13.53
C MET A 283 5.39 -10.36 14.95
N VAL A 284 4.43 -11.28 15.13
CA VAL A 284 3.95 -11.67 16.47
C VAL A 284 5.10 -12.27 17.27
N ARG A 285 5.89 -13.17 16.67
CA ARG A 285 7.07 -13.75 17.32
C ARG A 285 8.09 -12.68 17.71
N ALA A 286 8.40 -11.75 16.80
CA ALA A 286 9.35 -10.68 17.07
C ALA A 286 8.89 -9.79 18.23
N TRP A 287 7.60 -9.44 18.27
CA TRP A 287 6.99 -8.66 19.36
C TRP A 287 7.07 -9.39 20.70
N GLU A 288 6.67 -10.66 20.76
CA GLU A 288 6.70 -11.47 21.99
C GLU A 288 8.13 -11.65 22.53
N GLU A 289 9.11 -11.71 21.65
CA GLU A 289 10.53 -11.83 21.99
C GLU A 289 11.23 -10.48 22.20
N GLY A 290 10.53 -9.36 22.05
CA GLY A 290 11.09 -8.01 22.23
C GLY A 290 12.17 -7.64 21.22
N ARG A 291 12.07 -8.10 19.96
CA ARG A 291 13.01 -7.80 18.88
C ARG A 291 12.56 -6.61 18.04
N ASP A 292 13.51 -5.80 17.61
CA ASP A 292 13.27 -4.65 16.71
C ASP A 292 13.04 -5.04 15.24
N ALA A 293 13.38 -6.28 14.87
CA ALA A 293 13.21 -6.83 13.53
C ALA A 293 12.76 -8.29 13.62
N ALA A 294 12.04 -8.74 12.61
CA ALA A 294 11.43 -10.05 12.57
C ALA A 294 12.25 -11.00 11.69
N PRO A 295 12.84 -12.06 12.27
CA PRO A 295 13.48 -13.09 11.49
C PRO A 295 12.50 -13.73 10.50
N THR A 296 13.02 -14.16 9.35
CA THR A 296 12.23 -14.91 8.37
C THR A 296 11.59 -16.14 9.00
N TRP A 297 10.30 -16.31 8.78
CA TRP A 297 9.54 -17.49 9.20
C TRP A 297 9.81 -18.67 8.26
N GLU A 298 10.44 -19.72 8.79
CA GLU A 298 10.72 -20.93 8.03
C GLU A 298 9.46 -21.79 7.81
N ASN A 299 9.37 -22.45 6.66
CA ASN A 299 8.28 -23.39 6.31
C ASN A 299 6.87 -22.81 6.53
N ALA A 300 6.66 -21.55 6.09
CA ALA A 300 5.39 -20.86 6.27
C ALA A 300 4.22 -21.59 5.59
N GLU A 301 3.18 -21.90 6.37
CA GLU A 301 1.97 -22.59 5.90
C GLU A 301 0.72 -21.93 6.48
N THR A 302 -0.28 -21.66 5.65
CA THR A 302 -1.57 -21.11 6.11
C THR A 302 -2.62 -21.23 5.02
N TYR A 303 -3.89 -21.43 5.42
CA TYR A 303 -5.04 -21.33 4.53
C TYR A 303 -5.24 -19.89 4.03
N ALA A 304 -4.87 -18.88 4.82
CA ALA A 304 -4.97 -17.48 4.46
C ALA A 304 -3.78 -17.06 3.58
N ALA A 305 -3.78 -17.47 2.30
CA ALA A 305 -2.65 -17.28 1.38
C ALA A 305 -2.12 -15.83 1.31
N GLY A 306 -3.00 -14.82 1.39
CA GLY A 306 -2.61 -13.41 1.41
C GLY A 306 -1.81 -12.97 2.65
N LEU A 307 -1.79 -13.79 3.71
CA LEU A 307 -1.02 -13.59 4.95
C LEU A 307 0.25 -14.45 5.01
N ARG A 308 0.51 -15.31 4.01
CA ARG A 308 1.72 -16.16 3.94
C ARG A 308 2.95 -15.34 3.53
N VAL A 309 3.38 -14.44 4.41
CA VAL A 309 4.52 -13.54 4.20
C VAL A 309 5.58 -13.84 5.27
N PRO A 310 6.56 -14.71 4.97
CA PRO A 310 7.53 -15.16 5.96
C PRO A 310 8.54 -14.08 6.37
N GLY A 311 8.77 -13.07 5.54
CA GLY A 311 9.64 -11.94 5.85
C GLY A 311 9.23 -10.70 5.07
N ALA A 312 9.48 -9.52 5.64
CA ALA A 312 9.14 -8.23 5.05
C ALA A 312 10.33 -7.26 5.16
N VAL A 313 10.58 -6.48 4.10
CA VAL A 313 11.74 -5.55 4.05
C VAL A 313 11.63 -4.40 5.06
N GLY A 314 10.42 -4.01 5.42
CA GLY A 314 10.13 -3.00 6.46
C GLY A 314 9.40 -3.59 7.64
N ASP A 315 9.80 -4.78 8.09
CA ASP A 315 9.31 -5.43 9.31
C ASP A 315 9.46 -4.56 10.56
N PHE A 316 10.60 -3.87 10.70
CA PHE A 316 10.91 -2.95 11.80
C PHE A 316 10.00 -1.70 11.89
N LEU A 317 9.10 -1.52 10.93
CA LEU A 317 8.10 -0.44 10.91
C LEU A 317 6.72 -0.89 11.43
N ILE A 318 6.56 -2.18 11.76
CA ILE A 318 5.28 -2.82 12.11
C ILE A 318 5.15 -2.98 13.63
#